data_AF-A0A7V2XJ53-F1
#
_entry.id   AF-A0A7V2XJ53-F1
#
_cell.length_a   1.000
_cell.length_b   1.000
_cell.length_c   1.000
_cell.angle_alpha   90.00
_cell.angle_beta   90.00
_cell.angle_gamma   90.00
#
_symmetry.space_group_name_H-M   'P 1'
#
loop_
_entity.id
_entity.type
_entity.pdbx_description
1 polymer ?
#
loop_
_entity_poly.entity_id
_entity_poly.type
_entity_poly.pdbx_seq_one_letter_code
_entity_poly.pdbx_strand_id
1 'polypeptide(L)'
;MTGRYYGGKWGVYLRAPDLWFELLDRYGHRLVPLGEIADVWRGTWGGKDCFFYPRDASAECLAAHPDPADFEAQYGLPRADVASGRVKLVHCGEERGEIRPIEAEYLEPEVHNLMEIRSFTVSPADCSRMILLVDKPKSDLKGTHVLHYINWGEEQQYHQGASCAGRVSGERPWYDLTGHVRGAMFWSKIHKYRHIIPLNDQRLTGSNNLYDVLPKHEIGPSVLAALLNSSLVVLSKFQYGRYAGTEGTLKTEVVDVNMTPVADPGQADPEVLLRLEQAFVRMRRRQPISFLSERTFSEPALREAGRETELNALPNICELDMPDRRDLDDAVFEMLGVESAQRRRELIEELYACLRELFERNRVMEWRTNINKRIAKRRGAAKPSEVAAEILAEIKAKEPHLLQAYDPGFLDPSKPYDTYELPSVGEPSQGPLAPHIVEFRRGKKLIGAVHTKNTAQDDLLVFLARSGVRGLVRVPHDEEECRRVYERYSDFAGRRDERLRKLIQDRTADEEMQGRISDILTTLLTRSS
;
A
#
# COMPACT_ATOMS: atom_id res chain seq x y z
N MET A 1 9.49 -16.49 33.93
CA MET A 1 9.65 -15.39 32.96
C MET A 1 10.60 -14.35 33.53
N THR A 2 11.87 -14.35 33.11
CA THR A 2 12.80 -13.24 33.36
C THR A 2 12.41 -12.09 32.41
N GLY A 3 11.71 -11.09 32.96
CA GLY A 3 11.12 -9.97 32.22
C GLY A 3 12.14 -9.03 31.58
N ARG A 4 12.64 -9.39 30.40
CA ARG A 4 13.21 -8.42 29.46
C ARG A 4 12.10 -7.98 28.51
N TYR A 5 11.88 -6.68 28.41
CA TYR A 5 10.90 -6.07 27.51
C TYR A 5 11.35 -6.24 26.05
N TYR A 6 10.59 -6.98 25.23
CA TYR A 6 10.90 -7.25 23.82
C TYR A 6 10.18 -6.31 22.83
N GLY A 7 9.54 -5.25 23.34
CA GLY A 7 8.65 -4.38 22.55
C GLY A 7 7.23 -4.95 22.47
N GLY A 8 6.22 -4.08 22.59
CA GLY A 8 4.81 -4.47 22.56
C GLY A 8 4.06 -3.84 21.39
N LYS A 9 3.25 -4.64 20.66
CA LYS A 9 2.35 -4.13 19.63
C LYS A 9 0.96 -3.83 20.19
N TRP A 10 0.74 -2.59 20.57
CA TRP A 10 -0.54 -2.11 21.13
C TRP A 10 -1.73 -2.30 20.18
N GLY A 11 -1.51 -2.27 18.87
CA GLY A 11 -2.56 -2.47 17.87
C GLY A 11 -3.21 -3.86 17.89
N VAL A 12 -2.60 -4.86 18.55
CA VAL A 12 -3.19 -6.18 18.76
C VAL A 12 -4.46 -6.04 19.61
N TYR A 13 -4.41 -5.27 20.70
CA TYR A 13 -5.53 -5.10 21.63
C TYR A 13 -6.77 -4.41 21.01
N LEU A 14 -6.61 -3.75 19.86
CA LEU A 14 -7.69 -3.06 19.16
C LEU A 14 -8.30 -3.88 18.02
N ARG A 15 -7.60 -4.92 17.53
CA ARG A 15 -7.97 -5.63 16.29
C ARG A 15 -8.11 -7.13 16.44
N ALA A 16 -7.54 -7.70 17.51
CA ALA A 16 -7.59 -9.13 17.71
C ALA A 16 -9.02 -9.58 18.01
N PRO A 17 -9.45 -10.73 17.43
CA PRO A 17 -10.74 -11.33 17.77
C PRO A 17 -10.71 -11.83 19.22
N ASP A 18 -11.87 -12.01 19.83
CA ASP A 18 -12.00 -12.54 21.21
C ASP A 18 -11.29 -13.88 21.37
N LEU A 19 -11.38 -14.75 20.33
CA LEU A 19 -10.66 -16.02 20.27
C LEU A 19 -9.15 -15.87 20.51
N TRP A 20 -8.52 -14.80 20.01
CA TRP A 20 -7.09 -14.58 20.22
C TRP A 20 -6.76 -14.38 21.72
N PHE A 21 -7.57 -13.61 22.43
CA PHE A 21 -7.39 -13.40 23.87
C PHE A 21 -7.69 -14.67 24.67
N GLU A 22 -8.73 -15.43 24.29
CA GLU A 22 -8.99 -16.73 24.92
C GLU A 22 -7.78 -17.68 24.79
N LEU A 23 -7.19 -17.75 23.59
CA LEU A 23 -6.02 -18.59 23.33
C LEU A 23 -4.80 -18.14 24.16
N LEU A 24 -4.57 -16.83 24.26
CA LEU A 24 -3.49 -16.29 25.08
C LEU A 24 -3.72 -16.55 26.58
N ASP A 25 -4.93 -16.32 27.08
CA ASP A 25 -5.25 -16.45 28.51
C ASP A 25 -5.16 -17.91 28.98
N ARG A 26 -5.63 -18.85 28.16
CA ARG A 26 -5.65 -20.29 28.51
C ARG A 26 -4.35 -21.00 28.17
N TYR A 27 -3.77 -20.71 27.00
CA TYR A 27 -2.66 -21.50 26.42
C TYR A 27 -1.38 -20.69 26.22
N GLY A 28 -1.34 -19.41 26.64
CA GLY A 28 -0.18 -18.54 26.45
C GLY A 28 1.13 -19.04 27.05
N HIS A 29 1.06 -19.88 28.09
CA HIS A 29 2.24 -20.52 28.69
C HIS A 29 2.89 -21.60 27.79
N ARG A 30 2.18 -22.06 26.75
CA ARG A 30 2.66 -22.98 25.69
C ARG A 30 2.98 -22.26 24.39
N LEU A 31 2.88 -20.92 24.37
CA LEU A 31 3.27 -20.10 23.23
C LEU A 31 4.65 -19.50 23.47
N VAL A 32 5.44 -19.45 22.41
CA VAL A 32 6.79 -18.86 22.41
C VAL A 32 6.93 -17.91 21.22
N PRO A 33 7.62 -16.77 21.35
CA PRO A 33 7.96 -15.94 20.20
C PRO A 33 8.83 -16.73 19.20
N LEU A 34 8.53 -16.65 17.90
CA LEU A 34 9.28 -17.39 16.88
C LEU A 34 10.79 -17.13 16.93
N GLY A 35 11.23 -15.91 17.25
CA GLY A 35 12.66 -15.57 17.36
C GLY A 35 13.39 -16.28 18.50
N GLU A 36 12.66 -16.86 19.47
CA GLU A 36 13.26 -17.68 20.52
C GLU A 36 13.57 -19.11 20.05
N ILE A 37 12.88 -19.62 19.02
CA ILE A 37 13.04 -20.99 18.52
C ILE A 37 13.58 -21.10 17.08
N ALA A 38 13.68 -19.98 16.37
CA ALA A 38 14.22 -19.91 15.01
C ALA A 38 14.99 -18.61 14.76
N ASP A 39 16.02 -18.68 13.94
CA ASP A 39 16.71 -17.51 13.41
C ASP A 39 16.02 -17.07 12.12
N VAL A 40 15.73 -15.78 12.01
CA VAL A 40 15.03 -15.18 10.87
C VAL A 40 15.83 -14.01 10.34
N TRP A 41 16.16 -14.05 9.05
CA TRP A 41 16.86 -12.95 8.39
C TRP A 41 16.32 -12.74 6.98
N ARG A 42 16.65 -11.58 6.41
CA ARG A 42 16.19 -11.22 5.07
C ARG A 42 16.93 -12.02 3.99
N GLY A 43 16.20 -12.43 2.96
CA GLY A 43 16.78 -12.99 1.74
C GLY A 43 17.68 -12.00 0.98
N THR A 44 18.22 -12.48 -0.13
CA THR A 44 19.28 -11.79 -0.87
C THR A 44 18.76 -10.54 -1.58
N TRP A 45 19.54 -9.46 -1.51
CA TRP A 45 19.26 -8.19 -2.19
C TRP A 45 20.42 -7.82 -3.12
N GLY A 46 20.20 -7.97 -4.43
CA GLY A 46 21.14 -7.57 -5.47
C GLY A 46 21.22 -6.06 -5.68
N GLY A 47 20.09 -5.35 -5.55
CA GLY A 47 19.99 -3.91 -5.81
C GLY A 47 19.88 -3.54 -7.29
N LYS A 48 19.99 -4.51 -8.21
CA LYS A 48 19.75 -4.35 -9.63
C LYS A 48 19.21 -5.64 -10.25
N ASP A 49 17.88 -5.77 -10.26
CA ASP A 49 17.22 -7.04 -10.61
C ASP A 49 17.50 -7.51 -12.04
N CYS A 50 17.60 -6.59 -12.99
CA CYS A 50 17.92 -6.87 -14.39
C CYS A 50 19.34 -7.44 -14.61
N PHE A 51 20.24 -7.28 -13.63
CA PHE A 51 21.60 -7.81 -13.67
C PHE A 51 21.73 -9.08 -12.83
N PHE A 52 21.28 -9.04 -11.57
CA PHE A 52 21.50 -10.13 -10.61
C PHE A 52 20.52 -11.29 -10.74
N TYR A 53 19.31 -11.06 -11.29
CA TYR A 53 18.27 -12.08 -11.36
C TYR A 53 17.82 -12.37 -12.80
N PRO A 54 18.70 -12.85 -13.70
CA PRO A 54 18.37 -13.08 -15.09
C PRO A 54 17.44 -14.32 -15.25
N ARG A 55 16.86 -14.53 -16.44
CA ARG A 55 16.05 -15.72 -16.74
C ARG A 55 16.77 -16.63 -17.72
N ASP A 56 16.74 -17.93 -17.49
CA ASP A 56 17.33 -18.90 -18.42
C ASP A 56 16.53 -18.91 -19.74
N ALA A 57 17.22 -18.61 -20.85
CA ALA A 57 16.70 -18.58 -22.21
C ALA A 57 17.28 -19.71 -23.06
N SER A 58 18.08 -20.60 -22.47
CA SER A 58 18.88 -21.59 -23.21
C SER A 58 18.02 -22.51 -24.09
N ALA A 59 16.90 -23.00 -23.55
CA ALA A 59 15.99 -23.86 -24.30
C ALA A 59 15.34 -23.15 -25.50
N GLU A 60 14.94 -21.89 -25.31
CA GLU A 60 14.37 -21.06 -26.38
C GLU A 60 15.40 -20.79 -27.48
N CYS A 61 16.62 -20.39 -27.10
CA CYS A 61 17.71 -20.10 -28.03
C CYS A 61 18.11 -21.35 -28.84
N LEU A 62 18.22 -22.51 -28.19
CA LEU A 62 18.55 -23.78 -28.85
C LEU A 62 17.47 -24.25 -29.84
N ALA A 63 16.21 -23.88 -29.60
CA ALA A 63 15.09 -24.18 -30.48
C ALA A 63 15.00 -23.19 -31.64
N ALA A 64 15.27 -21.90 -31.39
CA ALA A 64 15.27 -20.85 -32.41
C ALA A 64 16.40 -21.00 -33.43
N HIS A 65 17.58 -21.46 -32.99
CA HIS A 65 18.77 -21.63 -33.81
C HIS A 65 19.26 -23.09 -33.75
N PRO A 66 18.63 -24.02 -34.52
CA PRO A 66 18.96 -25.44 -34.48
C PRO A 66 20.31 -25.75 -35.18
N ASP A 67 20.71 -24.96 -36.16
CA ASP A 67 21.99 -25.12 -36.87
C ASP A 67 23.16 -24.60 -36.02
N PRO A 68 24.23 -25.38 -35.82
CA PRO A 68 25.36 -24.96 -34.99
C PRO A 68 26.10 -23.70 -35.47
N ALA A 69 26.23 -23.50 -36.79
CA ALA A 69 26.96 -22.35 -37.33
C ALA A 69 26.15 -21.06 -37.19
N ASP A 70 24.83 -21.14 -37.44
CA ASP A 70 23.90 -20.04 -37.19
C ASP A 70 23.85 -19.67 -35.69
N PHE A 71 23.79 -20.67 -34.81
CA PHE A 71 23.82 -20.46 -33.36
C PHE A 71 25.11 -19.75 -32.90
N GLU A 72 26.27 -20.18 -33.39
CA GLU A 72 27.55 -19.58 -33.04
C GLU A 72 27.67 -18.14 -33.58
N ALA A 73 27.15 -17.87 -34.78
CA ALA A 73 27.08 -16.52 -35.33
C ALA A 73 26.17 -15.60 -34.50
N GLN A 74 25.04 -16.12 -34.00
CA GLN A 74 24.07 -15.35 -33.22
C GLN A 74 24.54 -15.05 -31.78
N TYR A 75 25.14 -16.03 -31.10
CA TYR A 75 25.43 -15.93 -29.67
C TYR A 75 26.93 -15.88 -29.34
N GLY A 76 27.81 -16.08 -30.31
CA GLY A 76 29.26 -15.99 -30.13
C GLY A 76 29.88 -17.13 -29.32
N LEU A 77 29.22 -18.29 -29.26
CA LEU A 77 29.75 -19.50 -28.61
C LEU A 77 29.20 -20.78 -29.27
N PRO A 78 29.92 -21.92 -29.13
CA PRO A 78 29.46 -23.19 -29.66
C PRO A 78 28.12 -23.63 -29.08
N ARG A 79 27.19 -24.06 -29.95
CA ARG A 79 25.88 -24.63 -29.55
C ARG A 79 26.02 -25.78 -28.54
N ALA A 80 27.07 -26.58 -28.67
CA ALA A 80 27.35 -27.72 -27.79
C ALA A 80 27.49 -27.32 -26.32
N ASP A 81 28.03 -26.13 -26.03
CA ASP A 81 28.24 -25.65 -24.66
C ASP A 81 26.94 -25.29 -23.95
N VAL A 82 25.97 -24.78 -24.70
CA VAL A 82 24.63 -24.48 -24.19
C VAL A 82 23.80 -25.76 -24.12
N ALA A 83 23.89 -26.62 -25.13
CA ALA A 83 23.19 -27.91 -25.14
C ALA A 83 23.64 -28.86 -24.03
N SER A 84 24.93 -28.82 -23.63
CA SER A 84 25.44 -29.60 -22.50
C SER A 84 25.10 -29.00 -21.13
N GLY A 85 24.56 -27.77 -21.09
CA GLY A 85 24.30 -27.03 -19.87
C GLY A 85 25.54 -26.42 -19.20
N ARG A 86 26.70 -26.40 -19.88
CA ARG A 86 27.94 -25.80 -19.37
C ARG A 86 27.82 -24.28 -19.30
N VAL A 87 27.17 -23.69 -20.30
CA VAL A 87 26.87 -22.26 -20.39
C VAL A 87 25.36 -22.09 -20.51
N LYS A 88 24.81 -21.08 -19.83
CA LYS A 88 23.42 -20.67 -19.98
C LYS A 88 23.36 -19.37 -20.78
N LEU A 89 22.42 -19.30 -21.71
CA LEU A 89 22.01 -18.03 -22.32
C LEU A 89 20.91 -17.45 -21.47
N VAL A 90 21.06 -16.20 -21.03
CA VAL A 90 20.13 -15.60 -20.08
C VAL A 90 19.56 -14.27 -20.56
N HIS A 91 18.25 -14.09 -20.35
CA HIS A 91 17.57 -12.81 -20.51
C HIS A 91 17.93 -11.86 -19.35
N CYS A 92 18.58 -10.76 -19.69
CA CYS A 92 19.10 -9.75 -18.77
C CYS A 92 18.88 -8.32 -19.30
N GLY A 93 19.29 -7.32 -18.52
CA GLY A 93 19.17 -5.91 -18.90
C GLY A 93 17.79 -5.34 -18.61
N GLU A 94 17.64 -4.03 -18.79
CA GLU A 94 16.33 -3.38 -18.63
C GLU A 94 15.30 -4.07 -19.54
N GLU A 95 14.10 -4.27 -19.00
CA GLU A 95 13.02 -5.02 -19.67
C GLU A 95 13.35 -6.48 -20.05
N ARG A 96 14.55 -6.98 -19.69
CA ARG A 96 15.06 -8.32 -20.02
C ARG A 96 15.22 -8.57 -21.52
N GLY A 97 15.50 -7.51 -22.29
CA GLY A 97 15.60 -7.58 -23.76
C GLY A 97 16.93 -8.10 -24.31
N GLU A 98 17.98 -8.22 -23.48
CA GLU A 98 19.28 -8.72 -23.92
C GLU A 98 19.45 -10.20 -23.58
N ILE A 99 20.17 -10.94 -24.44
CA ILE A 99 20.59 -12.31 -24.19
C ILE A 99 22.11 -12.33 -24.04
N ARG A 100 22.61 -12.86 -22.92
CA ARG A 100 24.05 -12.97 -22.68
C ARG A 100 24.43 -14.37 -22.16
N PRO A 101 25.59 -14.91 -22.58
CA PRO A 101 26.10 -16.16 -22.03
C PRO A 101 26.70 -15.96 -20.64
N ILE A 102 26.50 -16.93 -19.75
CA ILE A 102 27.14 -17.04 -18.44
C ILE A 102 27.36 -18.52 -18.15
N GLU A 103 28.54 -18.90 -17.64
CA GLU A 103 28.79 -20.28 -17.21
C GLU A 103 27.79 -20.70 -16.12
N ALA A 104 27.28 -21.94 -16.21
CA ALA A 104 26.26 -22.43 -15.30
C ALA A 104 26.74 -22.51 -13.84
N GLU A 105 28.05 -22.60 -13.59
CA GLU A 105 28.63 -22.60 -12.23
C GLU A 105 28.38 -21.29 -11.46
N TYR A 106 28.14 -20.17 -12.16
CA TYR A 106 27.87 -18.86 -11.55
C TYR A 106 26.37 -18.55 -11.45
N LEU A 107 25.50 -19.51 -11.80
CA LEU A 107 24.06 -19.32 -11.84
C LEU A 107 23.33 -20.41 -11.05
N GLU A 108 22.46 -19.98 -10.15
CA GLU A 108 21.58 -20.87 -9.42
C GLU A 108 20.10 -20.45 -9.55
N PRO A 109 19.14 -21.37 -9.48
CA PRO A 109 17.72 -21.03 -9.38
C PRO A 109 17.43 -20.17 -8.14
N GLU A 110 16.59 -19.15 -8.29
CA GLU A 110 16.26 -18.18 -7.24
C GLU A 110 14.76 -18.15 -6.96
N VAL A 111 14.39 -18.25 -5.68
CA VAL A 111 12.99 -18.15 -5.25
C VAL A 111 12.60 -16.68 -5.15
N HIS A 112 12.19 -16.13 -6.30
CA HIS A 112 11.88 -14.70 -6.38
C HIS A 112 10.68 -14.29 -5.55
N ASN A 113 9.62 -15.10 -5.61
CA ASN A 113 8.38 -14.88 -4.90
C ASN A 113 7.67 -16.21 -4.68
N LEU A 114 6.80 -16.28 -3.68
CA LEU A 114 6.12 -17.52 -3.36
C LEU A 114 5.01 -17.89 -4.36
N MET A 115 4.51 -16.97 -5.21
CA MET A 115 3.39 -17.25 -6.14
C MET A 115 3.72 -18.36 -7.14
N GLU A 116 4.98 -18.49 -7.51
CA GLU A 116 5.48 -19.52 -8.42
C GLU A 116 5.57 -20.91 -7.76
N ILE A 117 5.59 -20.96 -6.42
CA ILE A 117 5.71 -22.20 -5.66
C ILE A 117 4.38 -22.94 -5.64
N ARG A 118 4.43 -24.22 -6.04
CA ARG A 118 3.27 -25.10 -6.23
C ARG A 118 3.09 -26.16 -5.15
N SER A 119 3.92 -26.16 -4.11
CA SER A 119 3.82 -27.10 -2.97
C SER A 119 4.27 -26.42 -1.68
N PHE A 120 4.22 -27.13 -0.56
CA PHE A 120 4.81 -26.72 0.73
C PHE A 120 6.32 -27.03 0.80
N THR A 121 6.97 -27.13 -0.35
CA THR A 121 8.43 -27.29 -0.52
C THR A 121 8.81 -26.53 -1.79
N VAL A 122 9.99 -25.91 -1.81
CA VAL A 122 10.52 -25.27 -3.01
C VAL A 122 11.45 -26.21 -3.78
N SER A 123 11.43 -26.10 -5.10
CA SER A 123 12.36 -26.80 -5.98
C SER A 123 12.92 -25.86 -7.06
N PRO A 124 14.08 -26.20 -7.66
CA PRO A 124 14.61 -25.50 -8.83
C PRO A 124 13.59 -25.29 -9.96
N ALA A 125 12.69 -26.26 -10.17
CA ALA A 125 11.70 -26.22 -11.23
C ALA A 125 10.58 -25.19 -11.00
N ASP A 126 10.42 -24.72 -9.75
CA ASP A 126 9.47 -23.66 -9.42
C ASP A 126 10.04 -22.26 -9.69
N CYS A 127 11.35 -22.12 -9.98
CA CYS A 127 12.03 -20.84 -10.09
C CYS A 127 12.05 -20.34 -11.53
N SER A 128 11.35 -19.23 -11.83
CA SER A 128 11.43 -18.58 -13.15
C SER A 128 12.68 -17.74 -13.35
N ARG A 129 13.42 -17.46 -12.28
CA ARG A 129 14.63 -16.63 -12.28
C ARG A 129 15.82 -17.42 -11.77
N MET A 130 16.99 -17.00 -12.23
CA MET A 130 18.28 -17.41 -11.70
C MET A 130 18.84 -16.28 -10.83
N ILE A 131 19.87 -16.56 -10.04
CA ILE A 131 20.70 -15.58 -9.35
C ILE A 131 22.15 -15.71 -9.82
N LEU A 132 22.80 -14.58 -10.09
CA LEU A 132 24.24 -14.51 -10.35
C LEU A 132 25.03 -14.57 -9.03
N LEU A 133 25.91 -15.56 -8.90
CA LEU A 133 26.74 -15.81 -7.72
C LEU A 133 28.21 -15.90 -8.13
N VAL A 134 28.96 -14.82 -7.89
CA VAL A 134 30.39 -14.71 -8.25
C VAL A 134 31.17 -14.07 -7.11
N ASP A 135 32.05 -14.84 -6.47
CA ASP A 135 32.93 -14.37 -5.39
C ASP A 135 34.35 -14.01 -5.88
N LYS A 136 34.75 -14.55 -7.04
CA LYS A 136 36.11 -14.38 -7.57
C LYS A 136 36.39 -12.94 -8.02
N PRO A 137 37.63 -12.45 -7.81
CA PRO A 137 38.06 -11.18 -8.39
C PRO A 137 38.17 -11.30 -9.91
N LYS A 138 38.02 -10.17 -10.62
CA LYS A 138 38.10 -10.13 -12.10
C LYS A 138 39.38 -10.71 -12.69
N SER A 139 40.49 -10.66 -11.95
CA SER A 139 41.77 -11.26 -12.37
C SER A 139 41.65 -12.76 -12.67
N ASP A 140 40.76 -13.43 -11.95
CA ASP A 140 40.60 -14.89 -11.94
C ASP A 140 39.48 -15.34 -12.89
N LEU A 141 38.74 -14.38 -13.44
CA LEU A 141 37.65 -14.58 -14.40
C LEU A 141 38.09 -14.33 -15.85
N LYS A 142 39.39 -14.22 -16.11
CA LYS A 142 39.90 -13.94 -17.47
C LYS A 142 39.48 -15.04 -18.44
N GLY A 143 38.87 -14.64 -19.55
CA GLY A 143 38.41 -15.55 -20.61
C GLY A 143 37.05 -16.19 -20.36
N THR A 144 36.35 -15.86 -19.27
CA THR A 144 35.00 -16.37 -19.00
C THR A 144 33.93 -15.45 -19.59
N HIS A 145 32.75 -16.00 -19.86
CA HIS A 145 31.56 -15.26 -20.23
C HIS A 145 31.05 -14.41 -19.06
N VAL A 146 31.16 -14.89 -17.82
CA VAL A 146 30.76 -14.11 -16.65
C VAL A 146 31.56 -12.82 -16.48
N LEU A 147 32.85 -12.77 -16.85
CA LEU A 147 33.62 -11.54 -16.83
C LEU A 147 33.07 -10.52 -17.85
N HIS A 148 32.73 -10.98 -19.06
CA HIS A 148 32.07 -10.13 -20.06
C HIS A 148 30.72 -9.61 -19.56
N TYR A 149 29.94 -10.45 -18.88
CA TYR A 149 28.68 -10.06 -18.26
C TYR A 149 28.86 -8.97 -17.19
N ILE A 150 29.86 -9.13 -16.31
CA ILE A 150 30.20 -8.14 -15.28
C ILE A 150 30.64 -6.81 -15.92
N ASN A 151 31.53 -6.87 -16.93
CA ASN A 151 32.00 -5.67 -17.62
C ASN A 151 30.85 -4.93 -18.32
N TRP A 152 29.94 -5.65 -18.96
CA TRP A 152 28.72 -5.07 -19.51
C TRP A 152 27.88 -4.38 -18.42
N GLY A 153 27.66 -5.03 -17.26
CA GLY A 153 26.95 -4.40 -16.14
C GLY A 153 27.63 -3.12 -15.65
N GLU A 154 28.96 -3.03 -15.73
CA GLU A 154 29.71 -1.82 -15.42
C GLU A 154 29.56 -0.73 -16.47
N GLU A 155 29.57 -1.09 -17.76
CA GLU A 155 29.28 -0.17 -18.86
C GLU A 155 27.89 0.47 -18.68
N GLN A 156 26.89 -0.33 -18.25
CA GLN A 156 25.55 0.14 -17.90
C GLN A 156 25.48 0.92 -16.57
N GLN A 157 26.61 1.16 -15.90
CA GLN A 157 26.73 1.88 -14.64
C GLN A 157 26.01 1.22 -13.44
N TYR A 158 25.69 -0.08 -13.52
CA TYR A 158 24.95 -0.78 -12.44
C TYR A 158 25.74 -0.85 -11.13
N HIS A 159 27.07 -0.88 -11.22
CA HIS A 159 27.99 -0.84 -10.08
C HIS A 159 27.88 0.45 -9.24
N GLN A 160 27.40 1.56 -9.83
CA GLN A 160 27.27 2.86 -9.15
C GLN A 160 26.00 2.98 -8.32
N GLY A 161 25.04 2.05 -8.49
CA GLY A 161 23.83 2.03 -7.67
C GLY A 161 24.18 1.89 -6.18
N ALA A 162 23.46 2.61 -5.30
CA ALA A 162 23.79 2.71 -3.88
C ALA A 162 24.02 1.35 -3.18
N SER A 163 23.22 0.34 -3.53
CA SER A 163 23.38 -1.03 -2.98
C SER A 163 24.61 -1.76 -3.52
N CYS A 164 24.99 -1.51 -4.78
CA CYS A 164 26.18 -2.11 -5.40
C CYS A 164 27.45 -1.44 -4.89
N ALA A 165 27.48 -0.10 -4.91
CA ALA A 165 28.60 0.70 -4.41
C ALA A 165 28.86 0.43 -2.92
N GLY A 166 27.79 0.37 -2.11
CA GLY A 166 27.88 0.06 -0.68
C GLY A 166 28.28 -1.38 -0.36
N ARG A 167 28.30 -2.29 -1.34
CA ARG A 167 28.73 -3.69 -1.16
C ARG A 167 30.25 -3.86 -1.21
N VAL A 168 30.95 -2.95 -1.87
CA VAL A 168 32.39 -3.05 -2.10
C VAL A 168 33.14 -2.97 -0.76
N SER A 169 33.99 -3.96 -0.52
CA SER A 169 34.97 -3.95 0.57
C SER A 169 36.36 -4.31 0.01
N GLY A 170 37.40 -4.34 0.86
CA GLY A 170 38.76 -4.66 0.40
C GLY A 170 38.90 -6.00 -0.32
N GLU A 171 38.05 -6.97 0.02
CA GLU A 171 38.07 -8.33 -0.56
C GLU A 171 36.81 -8.65 -1.37
N ARG A 172 35.74 -7.86 -1.22
CA ARG A 172 34.43 -8.15 -1.82
C ARG A 172 34.13 -7.23 -3.01
N PRO A 173 34.03 -7.77 -4.25
CA PRO A 173 33.63 -6.96 -5.40
C PRO A 173 32.14 -6.60 -5.35
N TRP A 174 31.74 -5.57 -6.12
CA TRP A 174 30.36 -5.05 -6.11
C TRP A 174 29.30 -6.09 -6.53
N TYR A 175 29.69 -7.10 -7.30
CA TYR A 175 28.82 -8.14 -7.84
C TYR A 175 28.72 -9.40 -6.95
N ASP A 176 29.46 -9.49 -5.85
CA ASP A 176 29.48 -10.71 -5.03
C ASP A 176 28.24 -10.83 -4.13
N LEU A 177 27.36 -11.76 -4.46
CA LEU A 177 26.17 -12.14 -3.67
C LEU A 177 26.31 -13.49 -2.95
N THR A 178 27.50 -14.10 -2.93
CA THR A 178 27.70 -15.47 -2.41
C THR A 178 27.62 -15.59 -0.89
N GLY A 179 27.89 -14.51 -0.15
CA GLY A 179 27.95 -14.52 1.33
C GLY A 179 26.61 -14.65 2.05
N HIS A 180 25.51 -14.96 1.37
CA HIS A 180 24.18 -15.08 1.99
C HIS A 180 23.94 -16.50 2.51
N VAL A 181 23.62 -16.61 3.82
CA VAL A 181 23.28 -17.89 4.45
C VAL A 181 21.84 -18.27 4.09
N ARG A 182 21.64 -19.50 3.62
CA ARG A 182 20.35 -20.01 3.16
C ARG A 182 19.60 -20.69 4.30
N GLY A 183 18.34 -20.33 4.47
CA GLY A 183 17.46 -20.89 5.51
C GLY A 183 16.91 -22.26 5.14
N ALA A 184 16.33 -22.94 6.13
CA ALA A 184 15.67 -24.22 5.94
C ALA A 184 14.25 -24.10 5.38
N MET A 185 13.66 -22.89 5.40
CA MET A 185 12.36 -22.58 4.82
C MET A 185 12.24 -21.09 4.54
N PHE A 186 11.21 -20.71 3.77
CA PHE A 186 10.94 -19.32 3.43
C PHE A 186 9.68 -18.78 4.10
N TRP A 187 9.78 -17.58 4.64
CA TRP A 187 8.65 -16.78 5.09
C TRP A 187 8.49 -15.56 4.18
N SER A 188 7.36 -15.42 3.47
CA SER A 188 7.17 -14.22 2.64
C SER A 188 7.04 -12.95 3.48
N LYS A 189 7.58 -11.84 2.99
CA LYS A 189 7.41 -10.52 3.60
C LYS A 189 6.00 -9.96 3.43
N ILE A 190 5.34 -10.31 2.32
CA ILE A 190 4.05 -9.77 1.91
C ILE A 190 3.08 -10.93 1.63
N HIS A 191 1.92 -10.89 2.27
CA HIS A 191 0.88 -11.91 2.16
C HIS A 191 -0.47 -11.24 1.93
N LYS A 192 -1.37 -11.95 1.27
CA LYS A 192 -2.75 -11.46 1.09
C LYS A 192 -3.78 -12.55 1.33
N TYR A 193 -3.87 -13.53 0.43
CA TYR A 193 -4.91 -14.58 0.49
C TYR A 193 -4.37 -16.01 0.49
N ARG A 194 -3.05 -16.18 0.49
CA ARG A 194 -2.39 -17.49 0.51
C ARG A 194 -1.27 -17.45 1.53
N HIS A 195 -1.21 -18.47 2.39
CA HIS A 195 -0.16 -18.64 3.40
C HIS A 195 0.54 -19.96 3.13
N ILE A 196 1.84 -19.87 2.85
CA ILE A 196 2.73 -21.03 2.78
C ILE A 196 4.06 -20.66 3.40
N ILE A 197 4.65 -21.62 4.11
CA ILE A 197 6.03 -21.60 4.61
C ILE A 197 6.72 -22.81 4.01
N PRO A 198 7.21 -22.72 2.75
CA PRO A 198 7.72 -23.90 2.06
C PRO A 198 9.09 -24.28 2.59
N LEU A 199 9.31 -25.58 2.76
CA LEU A 199 10.63 -26.14 3.07
C LEU A 199 11.61 -25.89 1.92
N ASN A 200 12.86 -25.59 2.29
CA ASN A 200 13.98 -25.34 1.39
C ASN A 200 14.98 -26.49 1.41
N ASP A 201 14.51 -27.71 1.10
CA ASP A 201 15.32 -28.94 1.13
C ASP A 201 16.55 -28.86 0.20
N GLN A 202 16.44 -28.09 -0.89
CA GLN A 202 17.48 -27.91 -1.90
C GLN A 202 18.41 -26.71 -1.60
N ARG A 203 18.23 -26.03 -0.46
CA ARG A 203 18.99 -24.84 -0.07
C ARG A 203 19.06 -23.81 -1.19
N LEU A 204 17.93 -23.42 -1.77
CA LEU A 204 17.86 -22.34 -2.75
C LEU A 204 18.05 -20.98 -2.09
N THR A 205 18.40 -19.98 -2.87
CA THR A 205 18.43 -18.57 -2.42
C THR A 205 17.06 -17.92 -2.63
N GLY A 206 16.56 -17.23 -1.61
CA GLY A 206 15.35 -16.41 -1.72
C GLY A 206 15.64 -14.93 -1.93
N SER A 207 14.71 -14.22 -2.57
CA SER A 207 14.80 -12.76 -2.75
C SER A 207 14.63 -12.01 -1.43
N ASN A 208 14.88 -10.69 -1.47
CA ASN A 208 14.63 -9.79 -0.35
C ASN A 208 13.15 -9.69 0.08
N ASN A 209 12.22 -10.18 -0.74
CA ASN A 209 10.80 -10.28 -0.41
C ASN A 209 10.49 -11.53 0.42
N LEU A 210 11.49 -12.38 0.65
CA LEU A 210 11.41 -13.55 1.51
C LEU A 210 12.37 -13.38 2.69
N TYR A 211 12.03 -14.06 3.77
CA TYR A 211 12.91 -14.27 4.91
C TYR A 211 13.30 -15.72 4.95
N ASP A 212 14.59 -15.94 5.14
CA ASP A 212 15.16 -17.22 5.47
C ASP A 212 14.87 -17.49 6.94
N VAL A 213 14.36 -18.68 7.21
CA VAL A 213 14.07 -19.17 8.55
C VAL A 213 14.86 -20.44 8.78
N LEU A 214 15.62 -20.47 9.87
CA LEU A 214 16.39 -21.64 10.29
C LEU A 214 15.96 -22.02 11.71
N PRO A 215 15.52 -23.26 11.95
CA PRO A 215 15.22 -23.70 13.30
C PRO A 215 16.50 -23.68 14.14
N LYS A 216 16.37 -23.36 15.43
CA LYS A 216 17.44 -23.62 16.39
C LYS A 216 17.61 -25.13 16.55
N HIS A 217 18.83 -25.56 16.89
CA HIS A 217 19.30 -26.95 16.78
C HIS A 217 18.40 -28.03 17.41
N GLU A 218 17.55 -27.67 18.35
CA GLU A 218 16.65 -28.58 19.07
C GLU A 218 15.38 -28.95 18.27
N ILE A 219 15.09 -28.26 17.16
CA ILE A 219 13.86 -28.43 16.39
C ILE A 219 14.16 -28.87 14.96
N GLY A 220 13.51 -29.95 14.52
CA GLY A 220 13.60 -30.42 13.15
C GLY A 220 13.01 -29.40 12.15
N PRO A 221 13.65 -29.16 10.98
CA PRO A 221 13.08 -28.26 9.96
C PRO A 221 11.65 -28.61 9.53
N SER A 222 11.33 -29.91 9.42
CA SER A 222 9.99 -30.39 9.06
C SER A 222 8.95 -30.03 10.14
N VAL A 223 9.27 -30.25 11.42
CA VAL A 223 8.43 -29.84 12.57
C VAL A 223 8.14 -28.34 12.52
N LEU A 224 9.18 -27.51 12.39
CA LEU A 224 9.01 -26.07 12.37
C LEU A 224 8.19 -25.63 11.15
N ALA A 225 8.47 -26.17 9.95
CA ALA A 225 7.68 -25.84 8.77
C ALA A 225 6.21 -26.26 8.91
N ALA A 226 5.94 -27.43 9.51
CA ALA A 226 4.59 -27.88 9.81
C ALA A 226 3.87 -26.89 10.74
N LEU A 227 4.48 -26.55 11.88
CA LEU A 227 3.96 -25.57 12.82
C LEU A 227 3.69 -24.21 12.15
N LEU A 228 4.63 -23.70 11.37
CA LEU A 228 4.51 -22.40 10.72
C LEU A 228 3.48 -22.37 9.60
N ASN A 229 3.08 -23.52 9.06
CA ASN A 229 1.96 -23.63 8.13
C ASN A 229 0.58 -23.70 8.83
N SER A 230 0.53 -23.68 10.17
CA SER A 230 -0.72 -23.79 10.94
C SER A 230 -1.63 -22.56 10.85
N SER A 231 -2.94 -22.76 11.12
CA SER A 231 -3.96 -21.71 11.02
C SER A 231 -3.86 -20.77 12.21
N LEU A 232 -3.36 -21.29 13.34
CA LEU A 232 -2.97 -20.49 14.48
C LEU A 232 -1.88 -19.49 14.12
N VAL A 233 -0.88 -19.89 13.32
CA VAL A 233 0.17 -18.99 12.82
C VAL A 233 -0.40 -17.97 11.83
N VAL A 234 -1.38 -18.36 11.01
CA VAL A 234 -2.10 -17.39 10.14
C VAL A 234 -2.81 -16.34 10.97
N LEU A 235 -3.54 -16.74 12.02
CA LEU A 235 -4.17 -15.80 12.94
C LEU A 235 -3.10 -14.90 13.59
N SER A 236 -2.09 -15.49 14.21
CA SER A 236 -0.97 -14.78 14.84
C SER A 236 -0.32 -13.73 13.90
N LYS A 237 -0.10 -14.07 12.63
CA LYS A 237 0.38 -13.14 11.59
C LYS A 237 -0.49 -11.89 11.45
N PHE A 238 -1.82 -12.00 11.49
CA PHE A 238 -2.70 -10.84 11.34
C PHE A 238 -2.68 -9.89 12.54
N GLN A 239 -2.34 -10.40 13.72
CA GLN A 239 -2.20 -9.60 14.93
C GLN A 239 -0.88 -8.84 14.92
N TYR A 240 0.21 -9.51 14.53
CA TYR A 240 1.56 -8.94 14.55
C TYR A 240 1.98 -8.30 13.23
N GLY A 241 1.34 -8.57 12.11
CA GLY A 241 1.64 -7.95 10.83
C GLY A 241 1.17 -6.50 10.74
N ARG A 242 1.61 -5.83 9.67
CA ARG A 242 1.30 -4.43 9.35
C ARG A 242 0.46 -4.41 8.10
N TYR A 243 -0.72 -3.80 8.16
CA TYR A 243 -1.51 -3.59 6.94
C TYR A 243 -0.83 -2.54 6.06
N ALA A 244 -0.52 -2.93 4.83
CA ALA A 244 0.02 -2.04 3.81
C ALA A 244 -1.15 -1.47 2.98
N GLY A 245 -1.53 -0.23 3.29
CA GLY A 245 -2.68 0.45 2.67
C GLY A 245 -4.03 -0.10 3.14
N THR A 246 -5.09 0.18 2.37
CA THR A 246 -6.48 -0.17 2.71
C THR A 246 -6.97 -1.46 2.03
N GLU A 247 -6.10 -2.16 1.30
CA GLU A 247 -6.46 -3.29 0.43
C GLU A 247 -6.24 -4.66 1.09
N GLY A 248 -6.09 -4.72 2.41
CA GLY A 248 -5.93 -5.97 3.15
C GLY A 248 -4.59 -6.70 2.89
N THR A 249 -3.61 -6.04 2.28
CA THR A 249 -2.26 -6.60 2.11
C THR A 249 -1.53 -6.57 3.45
N LEU A 250 -1.10 -7.73 3.92
CA LEU A 250 -0.37 -7.87 5.17
C LEU A 250 1.13 -7.91 4.90
N LYS A 251 1.88 -7.09 5.62
CA LYS A 251 3.33 -7.03 5.57
C LYS A 251 3.91 -7.36 6.93
N THR A 252 4.86 -8.29 6.99
CA THR A 252 5.61 -8.62 8.21
C THR A 252 7.06 -8.23 8.00
N GLU A 253 7.60 -7.33 8.81
CA GLU A 253 9.05 -7.13 8.90
C GLU A 253 9.69 -8.21 9.79
N VAL A 254 11.01 -8.42 9.72
CA VAL A 254 11.71 -9.46 10.53
C VAL A 254 11.38 -9.38 12.02
N VAL A 255 11.31 -8.15 12.57
CA VAL A 255 10.92 -7.94 13.97
C VAL A 255 9.50 -8.43 14.26
N ASP A 256 8.57 -8.28 13.31
CA ASP A 256 7.19 -8.75 13.46
C ASP A 256 7.14 -10.28 13.45
N VAL A 257 7.94 -10.91 12.58
CA VAL A 257 8.08 -12.37 12.50
C VAL A 257 8.67 -12.92 13.79
N ASN A 258 9.75 -12.33 14.30
CA ASN A 258 10.39 -12.76 15.55
C ASN A 258 9.45 -12.66 16.77
N MET A 259 8.57 -11.65 16.81
CA MET A 259 7.60 -11.48 17.90
C MET A 259 6.35 -12.36 17.76
N THR A 260 6.11 -12.98 16.61
CA THR A 260 4.89 -13.75 16.34
C THR A 260 4.84 -14.96 17.27
N PRO A 261 3.83 -15.07 18.15
CA PRO A 261 3.67 -16.23 19.02
C PRO A 261 3.32 -17.47 18.20
N VAL A 262 4.00 -18.57 18.51
CA VAL A 262 3.76 -19.91 17.93
C VAL A 262 3.72 -20.94 19.06
N ALA A 263 3.08 -22.07 18.85
CA ALA A 263 3.08 -23.17 19.83
C ALA A 263 4.51 -23.69 20.02
N ASP A 264 4.93 -23.90 21.27
CA ASP A 264 6.30 -24.29 21.62
C ASP A 264 6.54 -25.79 21.39
N PRO A 265 7.32 -26.19 20.36
CA PRO A 265 7.60 -27.60 20.12
C PRO A 265 8.55 -28.21 21.16
N GLY A 266 9.31 -27.40 21.92
CA GLY A 266 10.24 -27.88 22.94
C GLY A 266 9.57 -28.49 24.17
N GLN A 267 8.27 -28.23 24.35
CA GLN A 267 7.46 -28.77 25.46
C GLN A 267 6.45 -29.83 24.99
N ALA A 268 6.52 -30.24 23.73
CA ALA A 268 5.58 -31.16 23.10
C ALA A 268 5.98 -32.63 23.35
N ASP A 269 4.98 -33.51 23.42
CA ASP A 269 5.20 -34.96 23.39
C ASP A 269 5.77 -35.36 22.01
N PRO A 270 6.82 -36.20 21.92
CA PRO A 270 7.33 -36.74 20.66
C PRO A 270 6.26 -37.34 19.74
N GLU A 271 5.21 -37.97 20.28
CA GLU A 271 4.10 -38.51 19.48
C GLU A 271 3.30 -37.39 18.78
N VAL A 272 3.09 -36.25 19.45
CA VAL A 272 2.42 -35.08 18.88
C VAL A 272 3.27 -34.45 17.78
N LEU A 273 4.60 -34.36 17.98
CA LEU A 273 5.54 -33.89 16.96
C LEU A 273 5.50 -34.79 15.71
N LEU A 274 5.44 -36.11 15.90
CA LEU A 274 5.31 -37.06 14.79
C LEU A 274 3.99 -36.87 14.03
N ARG A 275 2.87 -36.68 14.74
CA ARG A 275 1.56 -36.40 14.12
C ARG A 275 1.58 -35.10 13.31
N LEU A 276 2.22 -34.06 13.84
CA LEU A 276 2.40 -32.76 13.17
C LEU A 276 3.17 -32.94 11.85
N GLU A 277 4.29 -33.66 11.87
CA GLU A 277 5.08 -33.96 10.66
C GLU A 277 4.29 -34.78 9.64
N GLN A 278 3.56 -35.80 10.08
CA GLN A 278 2.74 -36.63 9.19
C GLN A 278 1.63 -35.83 8.49
N ALA A 279 0.99 -34.89 9.21
CA ALA A 279 0.02 -33.99 8.61
C ALA A 279 0.69 -33.12 7.53
N PHE A 280 1.87 -32.56 7.83
CA PHE A 280 2.61 -31.76 6.86
C PHE A 280 3.07 -32.55 5.63
N VAL A 281 3.48 -33.82 5.79
CA VAL A 281 3.78 -34.71 4.66
C VAL A 281 2.56 -34.88 3.74
N ARG A 282 1.33 -34.90 4.28
CA ARG A 282 0.11 -34.92 3.47
C ARG A 282 -0.10 -33.59 2.74
N MET A 283 0.10 -32.46 3.42
CA MET A 283 0.01 -31.12 2.80
C MET A 283 0.95 -30.99 1.59
N ARG A 284 2.20 -31.47 1.70
CA ARG A 284 3.22 -31.41 0.65
C ARG A 284 2.84 -32.13 -0.66
N ARG A 285 1.84 -33.02 -0.63
CA ARG A 285 1.39 -33.79 -1.80
C ARG A 285 0.41 -33.03 -2.71
N ARG A 286 -0.06 -31.86 -2.29
CA ARG A 286 -1.00 -31.04 -3.07
C ARG A 286 -0.48 -29.63 -3.28
N GLN A 287 -1.15 -28.92 -4.18
CA GLN A 287 -0.93 -27.49 -4.33
C GLN A 287 -1.64 -26.70 -3.22
N PRO A 288 -0.99 -25.68 -2.65
CA PRO A 288 -1.62 -24.77 -1.69
C PRO A 288 -2.63 -23.88 -2.42
N ILE A 289 -3.84 -23.77 -1.89
CA ILE A 289 -4.90 -22.93 -2.44
C ILE A 289 -5.10 -21.69 -1.57
N SER A 290 -5.95 -20.77 -2.02
CA SER A 290 -6.23 -19.55 -1.29
C SER A 290 -7.13 -19.83 -0.07
N PHE A 291 -6.99 -19.01 0.98
CA PHE A 291 -7.93 -18.95 2.11
C PHE A 291 -9.29 -18.34 1.73
N LEU A 292 -9.39 -17.73 0.53
CA LEU A 292 -10.67 -17.38 -0.09
C LEU A 292 -11.00 -18.36 -1.20
N SER A 293 -12.24 -18.81 -1.25
CA SER A 293 -12.73 -19.55 -2.41
C SER A 293 -12.87 -18.64 -3.62
N GLU A 294 -12.88 -19.20 -4.83
CA GLU A 294 -13.12 -18.45 -6.07
C GLU A 294 -14.46 -17.72 -6.04
N ARG A 295 -15.48 -18.38 -5.48
CA ARG A 295 -16.81 -17.81 -5.25
C ARG A 295 -16.74 -16.57 -4.36
N THR A 296 -16.19 -16.69 -3.15
CA THR A 296 -16.11 -15.59 -2.19
C THR A 296 -15.23 -14.45 -2.71
N PHE A 297 -14.15 -14.77 -3.43
CA PHE A 297 -13.30 -13.76 -4.07
C PHE A 297 -14.07 -12.93 -5.12
N SER A 298 -14.95 -13.58 -5.89
CA SER A 298 -15.69 -12.94 -6.99
C SER A 298 -17.00 -12.30 -6.56
N GLU A 299 -17.51 -12.66 -5.38
CA GLU A 299 -18.83 -12.28 -4.87
C GLU A 299 -19.13 -10.77 -4.91
N PRO A 300 -18.28 -9.87 -4.39
CA PRO A 300 -18.60 -8.44 -4.41
C PRO A 300 -18.83 -7.90 -5.82
N ALA A 301 -18.02 -8.35 -6.79
CA ALA A 301 -18.10 -7.89 -8.17
C ALA A 301 -19.28 -8.49 -8.94
N LEU A 302 -19.54 -9.79 -8.77
CA LEU A 302 -20.64 -10.47 -9.48
C LEU A 302 -22.01 -10.07 -8.95
N ARG A 303 -22.15 -9.83 -7.64
CA ARG A 303 -23.41 -9.31 -7.07
C ARG A 303 -23.72 -7.89 -7.54
N GLU A 304 -22.74 -7.00 -7.56
CA GLU A 304 -22.92 -5.64 -8.09
C GLU A 304 -23.34 -5.66 -9.57
N ALA A 305 -22.82 -6.63 -10.34
CA ALA A 305 -23.19 -6.82 -11.74
C ALA A 305 -24.50 -7.60 -11.96
N GLY A 306 -25.19 -8.06 -10.91
CA GLY A 306 -26.41 -8.86 -11.02
C GLY A 306 -26.21 -10.27 -11.59
N ARG A 307 -24.99 -10.81 -11.56
CA ARG A 307 -24.60 -12.11 -12.16
C ARG A 307 -24.65 -13.27 -11.15
N GLU A 308 -25.79 -13.45 -10.48
CA GLU A 308 -25.95 -14.43 -9.39
C GLU A 308 -25.78 -15.89 -9.87
N THR A 309 -26.24 -16.24 -11.08
CA THR A 309 -26.10 -17.58 -11.64
C THR A 309 -24.64 -17.98 -11.82
N GLU A 310 -23.80 -17.05 -12.27
CA GLU A 310 -22.36 -17.27 -12.43
C GLU A 310 -21.66 -17.39 -11.09
N LEU A 311 -22.03 -16.55 -10.12
CA LEU A 311 -21.50 -16.64 -8.75
C LEU A 311 -21.80 -18.01 -8.14
N ASN A 312 -23.01 -18.54 -8.33
CA ASN A 312 -23.41 -19.83 -7.81
C ASN A 312 -22.70 -21.02 -8.48
N ALA A 313 -22.19 -20.84 -9.70
CA ALA A 313 -21.43 -21.87 -10.42
C ALA A 313 -19.95 -21.96 -9.99
N LEU A 314 -19.42 -20.93 -9.31
CA LEU A 314 -18.03 -20.90 -8.88
C LEU A 314 -17.77 -21.88 -7.71
N PRO A 315 -16.61 -22.55 -7.69
CA PRO A 315 -16.21 -23.39 -6.57
C PRO A 315 -16.18 -22.60 -5.25
N ASN A 316 -16.76 -23.18 -4.20
CA ASN A 316 -16.75 -22.61 -2.86
C ASN A 316 -15.85 -23.40 -1.90
N ILE A 317 -14.65 -23.73 -2.37
CA ILE A 317 -13.64 -24.48 -1.60
C ILE A 317 -12.39 -23.59 -1.41
N CYS A 318 -11.84 -23.58 -0.21
CA CYS A 318 -10.62 -22.84 0.13
C CYS A 318 -9.68 -23.67 1.03
N GLU A 319 -8.52 -23.12 1.39
CA GLU A 319 -7.49 -23.80 2.17
C GLU A 319 -7.98 -24.33 3.53
N LEU A 320 -8.98 -23.67 4.12
CA LEU A 320 -9.59 -24.07 5.40
C LEU A 320 -10.56 -25.27 5.26
N ASP A 321 -10.89 -25.69 4.04
CA ASP A 321 -11.71 -26.88 3.78
C ASP A 321 -10.84 -28.15 3.62
N MET A 322 -9.50 -28.01 3.64
CA MET A 322 -8.59 -29.10 3.36
C MET A 322 -8.43 -30.03 4.58
N PRO A 323 -8.62 -31.35 4.43
CA PRO A 323 -8.54 -32.29 5.56
C PRO A 323 -7.13 -32.35 6.17
N ASP A 324 -6.08 -32.28 5.35
CA ASP A 324 -4.69 -32.26 5.81
C ASP A 324 -4.35 -30.99 6.61
N ARG A 325 -4.99 -29.85 6.30
CA ARG A 325 -4.87 -28.60 7.05
C ARG A 325 -5.49 -28.74 8.44
N ARG A 326 -6.65 -29.40 8.50
CA ARG A 326 -7.38 -29.69 9.73
C ARG A 326 -6.64 -30.66 10.64
N ASP A 327 -6.04 -31.71 10.05
CA ASP A 327 -5.16 -32.64 10.77
C ASP A 327 -3.95 -31.91 11.37
N LEU A 328 -3.36 -30.98 10.62
CA LEU A 328 -2.23 -30.17 11.10
C LEU A 328 -2.67 -29.29 12.27
N ASP A 329 -3.83 -28.61 12.16
CA ASP A 329 -4.34 -27.76 13.25
C ASP A 329 -4.72 -28.56 14.50
N ASP A 330 -5.26 -29.78 14.36
CA ASP A 330 -5.52 -30.67 15.50
C ASP A 330 -4.25 -30.99 16.27
N ALA A 331 -3.17 -31.37 15.56
CA ALA A 331 -1.88 -31.64 16.19
C ALA A 331 -1.28 -30.39 16.86
N VAL A 332 -1.48 -29.19 16.29
CA VAL A 332 -1.02 -27.92 16.90
C VAL A 332 -1.80 -27.59 18.18
N PHE A 333 -3.12 -27.80 18.21
CA PHE A 333 -3.91 -27.57 19.43
C PHE A 333 -3.61 -28.61 20.51
N GLU A 334 -3.33 -29.85 20.13
CA GLU A 334 -2.83 -30.85 21.07
C GLU A 334 -1.47 -30.46 21.65
N MET A 335 -0.57 -29.93 20.81
CA MET A 335 0.71 -29.38 21.25
C MET A 335 0.57 -28.19 22.21
N LEU A 336 -0.49 -27.39 22.07
CA LEU A 336 -0.86 -26.34 23.02
C LEU A 336 -1.42 -26.86 24.35
N GLY A 337 -1.57 -28.18 24.52
CA GLY A 337 -2.11 -28.82 25.72
C GLY A 337 -3.63 -28.95 25.73
N VAL A 338 -4.30 -28.88 24.57
CA VAL A 338 -5.74 -29.15 24.48
C VAL A 338 -5.98 -30.66 24.41
N GLU A 339 -6.09 -31.29 25.58
CA GLU A 339 -6.21 -32.76 25.70
C GLU A 339 -7.48 -33.32 25.05
N SER A 340 -8.62 -32.64 25.21
CA SER A 340 -9.90 -33.08 24.67
C SER A 340 -9.97 -32.89 23.15
N ALA A 341 -10.04 -34.01 22.42
CA ALA A 341 -10.27 -34.00 20.97
C ALA A 341 -11.55 -33.25 20.58
N GLN A 342 -12.58 -33.29 21.42
CA GLN A 342 -13.80 -32.50 21.19
C GLN A 342 -13.53 -31.00 21.27
N ARG A 343 -12.78 -30.55 22.30
CA ARG A 343 -12.44 -29.12 22.44
C ARG A 343 -11.51 -28.66 21.32
N ARG A 344 -10.58 -29.50 20.85
CA ARG A 344 -9.75 -29.19 19.67
C ARG A 344 -10.60 -28.95 18.44
N ARG A 345 -11.59 -29.83 18.17
CA ARG A 345 -12.52 -29.65 17.05
C ARG A 345 -13.28 -28.33 17.14
N GLU A 346 -13.76 -27.97 18.32
CA GLU A 346 -14.46 -26.69 18.55
C GLU A 346 -13.55 -25.48 18.29
N LEU A 347 -12.34 -25.47 18.87
CA LEU A 347 -11.37 -24.39 18.66
C LEU A 347 -10.96 -24.25 17.19
N ILE A 348 -10.85 -25.36 16.45
CA ILE A 348 -10.56 -25.33 15.01
C ILE A 348 -11.72 -24.70 14.24
N GLU A 349 -12.97 -25.05 14.54
CA GLU A 349 -14.15 -24.43 13.91
C GLU A 349 -14.23 -22.93 14.21
N GLU A 350 -14.02 -22.53 15.47
CA GLU A 350 -13.97 -21.13 15.89
C GLU A 350 -12.86 -20.36 15.15
N LEU A 351 -11.66 -20.96 15.05
CA LEU A 351 -10.52 -20.40 14.33
C LEU A 351 -10.82 -20.25 12.84
N TYR A 352 -11.43 -21.26 12.21
CA TYR A 352 -11.73 -21.24 10.79
C TYR A 352 -12.82 -20.22 10.47
N ALA A 353 -13.86 -20.12 11.29
CA ALA A 353 -14.88 -19.08 11.17
C ALA A 353 -14.26 -17.68 11.26
N CYS A 354 -13.39 -17.46 12.26
CA CYS A 354 -12.70 -16.19 12.45
C CYS A 354 -11.82 -15.81 11.24
N LEU A 355 -11.05 -16.76 10.72
CA LEU A 355 -10.19 -16.53 9.55
C LEU A 355 -11.02 -16.25 8.29
N ARG A 356 -12.12 -16.99 8.06
CA ARG A 356 -13.02 -16.74 6.91
C ARG A 356 -13.56 -15.31 6.94
N GLU A 357 -14.12 -14.89 8.08
CA GLU A 357 -14.64 -13.53 8.25
C GLU A 357 -13.54 -12.47 7.98
N LEU A 358 -12.34 -12.70 8.51
CA LEU A 358 -11.22 -11.79 8.35
C LEU A 358 -10.82 -11.64 6.87
N PHE A 359 -10.68 -12.74 6.13
CA PHE A 359 -10.33 -12.71 4.71
C PHE A 359 -11.44 -12.12 3.84
N GLU A 360 -12.70 -12.44 4.14
CA GLU A 360 -13.89 -11.89 3.47
C GLU A 360 -13.97 -10.37 3.64
N ARG A 361 -13.83 -9.89 4.88
CA ARG A 361 -13.80 -8.45 5.17
C ARG A 361 -12.67 -7.75 4.41
N ASN A 362 -11.48 -8.33 4.40
CA ASN A 362 -10.35 -7.78 3.64
C ASN A 362 -10.63 -7.70 2.14
N ARG A 363 -11.33 -8.70 1.58
CA ARG A 363 -11.72 -8.72 0.16
C ARG A 363 -12.76 -7.66 -0.18
N VAL A 364 -13.78 -7.47 0.65
CA VAL A 364 -14.78 -6.41 0.46
C VAL A 364 -14.12 -5.03 0.50
N MET A 365 -13.20 -4.80 1.44
CA MET A 365 -12.47 -3.53 1.56
C MET A 365 -11.55 -3.26 0.35
N GLU A 366 -10.85 -4.28 -0.13
CA GLU A 366 -10.05 -4.20 -1.36
C GLU A 366 -10.93 -3.82 -2.56
N TRP A 367 -12.05 -4.53 -2.75
CA TRP A 367 -12.95 -4.29 -3.87
C TRP A 367 -13.50 -2.85 -3.86
N ARG A 368 -13.95 -2.36 -2.70
CA ARG A 368 -14.39 -0.96 -2.52
C ARG A 368 -13.27 0.03 -2.83
N THR A 369 -12.06 -0.23 -2.34
CA THR A 369 -10.88 0.62 -2.61
C THR A 369 -10.59 0.70 -4.11
N ASN A 370 -10.64 -0.43 -4.81
CA ASN A 370 -10.42 -0.49 -6.25
C ASN A 370 -11.50 0.26 -7.05
N ILE A 371 -12.76 0.19 -6.62
CA ILE A 371 -13.85 1.00 -7.20
C ILE A 371 -13.58 2.49 -6.99
N ASN A 372 -13.26 2.90 -5.76
CA ASN A 372 -12.97 4.30 -5.45
C ASN A 372 -11.79 4.83 -6.28
N LYS A 373 -10.73 4.04 -6.44
CA LYS A 373 -9.60 4.37 -7.32
C LYS A 373 -10.02 4.53 -8.78
N ARG A 374 -10.88 3.64 -9.30
CA ARG A 374 -11.42 3.74 -10.67
C ARG A 374 -12.28 4.99 -10.85
N ILE A 375 -13.14 5.30 -9.89
CA ILE A 375 -13.98 6.50 -9.90
C ILE A 375 -13.08 7.75 -9.88
N ALA A 376 -12.09 7.80 -8.99
CA ALA A 376 -11.14 8.90 -8.90
C ALA A 376 -10.35 9.08 -10.21
N LYS A 377 -9.84 7.99 -10.79
CA LYS A 377 -9.12 8.02 -12.08
C LYS A 377 -10.00 8.52 -13.23
N ARG A 378 -11.30 8.16 -13.24
CA ARG A 378 -12.28 8.63 -14.24
C ARG A 378 -12.65 10.10 -14.08
N ARG A 379 -12.76 10.60 -12.84
CA ARG A 379 -13.10 11.99 -12.55
C ARG A 379 -11.91 12.95 -12.73
N GLY A 380 -10.68 12.44 -12.74
CA GLY A 380 -9.47 13.29 -12.72
C GLY A 380 -9.24 13.91 -11.35
N ALA A 381 -8.23 14.78 -11.21
CA ALA A 381 -8.07 15.57 -9.99
C ALA A 381 -9.29 16.49 -9.80
N ALA A 382 -9.83 16.54 -8.58
CA ALA A 382 -11.00 17.37 -8.28
C ALA A 382 -10.72 18.82 -8.68
N LYS A 383 -11.57 19.38 -9.54
CA LYS A 383 -11.36 20.75 -10.02
C LYS A 383 -11.77 21.73 -8.91
N PRO A 384 -11.06 22.85 -8.71
CA PRO A 384 -11.46 23.89 -7.76
C PRO A 384 -12.93 24.33 -7.90
N SER A 385 -13.45 24.34 -9.13
CA SER A 385 -14.85 24.67 -9.42
C SER A 385 -15.87 23.66 -8.89
N GLU A 386 -15.53 22.37 -8.88
CA GLU A 386 -16.42 21.31 -8.37
C GLU A 386 -16.50 21.38 -6.85
N VAL A 387 -15.34 21.54 -6.19
CA VAL A 387 -15.27 21.71 -4.74
C VAL A 387 -16.00 22.98 -4.29
N ALA A 388 -15.85 24.09 -5.02
CA ALA A 388 -16.61 25.32 -4.75
C ALA A 388 -18.13 25.11 -4.88
N ALA A 389 -18.59 24.37 -5.91
CA ALA A 389 -20.00 24.07 -6.09
C ALA A 389 -20.56 23.19 -4.97
N GLU A 390 -19.80 22.19 -4.51
CA GLU A 390 -20.16 21.33 -3.37
C GLU A 390 -20.28 22.13 -2.07
N ILE A 391 -19.30 22.99 -1.77
CA ILE A 391 -19.34 23.87 -0.59
C ILE A 391 -20.56 24.78 -0.64
N LEU A 392 -20.86 25.39 -1.80
CA LEU A 392 -22.05 26.24 -1.95
C LEU A 392 -23.34 25.45 -1.74
N ALA A 393 -23.43 24.21 -2.25
CA ALA A 393 -24.59 23.35 -2.05
C ALA A 393 -24.76 22.97 -0.57
N GLU A 394 -23.66 22.69 0.14
CA GLU A 394 -23.67 22.41 1.57
C GLU A 394 -24.15 23.61 2.39
N ILE A 395 -23.68 24.83 2.06
CA ILE A 395 -24.15 26.06 2.71
C ILE A 395 -25.64 26.27 2.46
N LYS A 396 -26.10 26.11 1.21
CA LYS A 396 -27.54 26.22 0.89
C LYS A 396 -28.40 25.25 1.69
N ALA A 397 -27.90 24.03 1.93
CA ALA A 397 -28.65 22.99 2.63
C ALA A 397 -28.62 23.15 4.16
N LYS A 398 -27.47 23.49 4.74
CA LYS A 398 -27.24 23.44 6.20
C LYS A 398 -27.15 24.81 6.86
N GLU A 399 -26.59 25.80 6.17
CA GLU A 399 -26.27 27.11 6.72
C GLU A 399 -26.75 28.26 5.80
N PRO A 400 -28.03 28.27 5.34
CA PRO A 400 -28.49 29.23 4.33
C PRO A 400 -28.44 30.68 4.81
N HIS A 401 -28.43 30.91 6.11
CA HIS A 401 -28.28 32.24 6.71
C HIS A 401 -26.97 32.94 6.28
N LEU A 402 -25.92 32.18 5.92
CA LEU A 402 -24.65 32.72 5.40
C LEU A 402 -24.75 33.30 3.99
N LEU A 403 -25.88 33.09 3.29
CA LEU A 403 -26.14 33.59 1.94
C LEU A 403 -27.07 34.81 1.93
N GLN A 404 -27.34 35.41 3.10
CA GLN A 404 -28.20 36.58 3.21
C GLN A 404 -27.63 37.75 2.39
N ALA A 405 -28.43 38.23 1.43
CA ALA A 405 -28.09 39.41 0.64
C ALA A 405 -28.00 40.66 1.53
N TYR A 406 -27.12 41.59 1.15
CA TYR A 406 -26.99 42.89 1.81
C TYR A 406 -28.34 43.62 1.86
N ASP A 407 -29.05 43.63 0.74
CA ASP A 407 -30.31 44.30 0.55
C ASP A 407 -31.37 43.28 0.06
N PRO A 408 -32.54 43.17 0.72
CA PRO A 408 -33.06 43.95 1.85
C PRO A 408 -32.62 43.48 3.23
N GLY A 409 -31.67 42.54 3.32
CA GLY A 409 -31.36 41.84 4.57
C GLY A 409 -30.84 42.71 5.72
N PHE A 410 -30.14 43.80 5.42
CA PHE A 410 -29.47 44.65 6.41
C PHE A 410 -30.00 46.09 6.43
N LEU A 411 -30.75 46.48 5.40
CA LEU A 411 -31.39 47.78 5.28
C LEU A 411 -32.74 47.80 6.01
N ASP A 412 -33.08 48.95 6.58
CA ASP A 412 -34.43 49.23 7.06
C ASP A 412 -35.25 49.89 5.93
N PRO A 413 -36.20 49.19 5.30
CA PRO A 413 -36.96 49.72 4.17
C PRO A 413 -37.91 50.86 4.56
N SER A 414 -38.14 51.11 5.85
CA SER A 414 -38.96 52.23 6.33
C SER A 414 -38.21 53.57 6.39
N LYS A 415 -36.88 53.55 6.28
CA LYS A 415 -36.00 54.71 6.32
C LYS A 415 -35.58 55.17 4.93
N PRO A 416 -35.31 56.47 4.71
CA PRO A 416 -34.83 56.97 3.43
C PRO A 416 -33.45 56.42 3.08
N TYR A 417 -33.25 56.08 1.80
CA TYR A 417 -32.00 55.58 1.24
C TYR A 417 -31.65 56.30 -0.06
N ASP A 418 -30.36 56.36 -0.35
CA ASP A 418 -29.79 56.79 -1.62
C ASP A 418 -29.35 55.57 -2.43
N THR A 419 -29.43 55.65 -3.76
CA THR A 419 -29.00 54.57 -4.65
C THR A 419 -27.80 55.01 -5.46
N TYR A 420 -26.75 54.19 -5.43
CA TYR A 420 -25.50 54.44 -6.13
C TYR A 420 -25.18 53.32 -7.10
N GLU A 421 -24.71 53.67 -8.30
CA GLU A 421 -24.25 52.68 -9.29
C GLU A 421 -22.75 52.44 -9.12
N LEU A 422 -22.39 51.26 -8.59
CA LEU A 422 -21.02 50.85 -8.37
C LEU A 422 -20.46 50.07 -9.57
N PRO A 423 -19.28 50.43 -10.09
CA PRO A 423 -18.63 49.69 -11.16
C PRO A 423 -18.43 48.21 -10.80
N SER A 424 -18.67 47.34 -11.78
CA SER A 424 -18.48 45.88 -11.65
C SER A 424 -17.02 45.46 -11.45
N VAL A 425 -16.07 46.36 -11.71
CA VAL A 425 -14.63 46.15 -11.57
C VAL A 425 -13.94 47.38 -10.98
N GLY A 426 -12.84 47.16 -10.25
CA GLY A 426 -12.02 48.21 -9.65
C GLY A 426 -12.01 48.16 -8.11
N GLU A 427 -10.84 48.44 -7.57
CA GLU A 427 -10.59 48.57 -6.13
C GLU A 427 -11.20 49.88 -5.62
N PRO A 428 -12.11 49.83 -4.63
CA PRO A 428 -12.72 51.00 -4.04
C PRO A 428 -11.79 51.65 -3.01
N SER A 429 -11.72 52.97 -3.05
CA SER A 429 -11.01 53.79 -2.06
C SER A 429 -11.69 55.15 -1.92
N GLN A 430 -11.60 55.75 -0.75
CA GLN A 430 -11.99 57.15 -0.57
C GLN A 430 -11.11 58.06 -1.42
N GLY A 431 -11.72 59.08 -2.03
CA GLY A 431 -11.04 60.05 -2.87
C GLY A 431 -9.99 60.86 -2.08
N PRO A 432 -8.75 61.00 -2.57
CA PRO A 432 -7.66 61.62 -1.81
C PRO A 432 -7.75 63.16 -1.73
N LEU A 433 -8.61 63.79 -2.53
CA LEU A 433 -8.59 65.24 -2.76
C LEU A 433 -9.91 65.95 -2.45
N ALA A 434 -10.99 65.20 -2.18
CA ALA A 434 -12.29 65.77 -1.83
C ALA A 434 -13.07 64.79 -0.93
N PRO A 435 -13.75 65.29 0.13
CA PRO A 435 -14.64 64.48 0.93
C PRO A 435 -15.86 64.03 0.11
N HIS A 436 -16.49 62.93 0.50
CA HIS A 436 -17.74 62.42 -0.10
C HIS A 436 -17.58 61.92 -1.55
N ILE A 437 -16.44 61.29 -1.83
CA ILE A 437 -16.17 60.65 -3.12
C ILE A 437 -15.54 59.27 -2.89
N VAL A 438 -16.12 58.24 -3.51
CA VAL A 438 -15.55 56.90 -3.59
C VAL A 438 -15.06 56.64 -5.01
N GLU A 439 -13.75 56.45 -5.16
CA GLU A 439 -13.10 56.16 -6.43
C GLU A 439 -12.85 54.67 -6.61
N PHE A 440 -13.09 54.18 -7.82
CA PHE A 440 -12.84 52.80 -8.23
C PHE A 440 -11.67 52.78 -9.20
N ARG A 441 -10.55 52.15 -8.82
CA ARG A 441 -9.33 52.12 -9.64
C ARG A 441 -8.93 50.70 -10.02
N ARG A 442 -8.37 50.56 -11.23
CA ARG A 442 -7.68 49.33 -11.66
C ARG A 442 -6.23 49.69 -11.97
N GLY A 443 -5.33 49.42 -11.01
CA GLY A 443 -3.97 49.96 -11.06
C GLY A 443 -4.00 51.50 -11.02
N LYS A 444 -3.35 52.15 -12.00
CA LYS A 444 -3.34 53.62 -12.10
C LYS A 444 -4.57 54.21 -12.80
N LYS A 445 -5.43 53.39 -13.41
CA LYS A 445 -6.59 53.86 -14.18
C LYS A 445 -7.81 54.05 -13.27
N LEU A 446 -8.40 55.23 -13.28
CA LEU A 446 -9.71 55.49 -12.69
C LEU A 446 -10.80 54.87 -13.57
N ILE A 447 -11.60 53.99 -12.99
CA ILE A 447 -12.73 53.30 -13.64
C ILE A 447 -14.01 54.10 -13.47
N GLY A 448 -14.22 54.67 -12.28
CA GLY A 448 -15.37 55.52 -11.97
C GLY A 448 -15.21 56.18 -10.60
N ALA A 449 -16.02 57.19 -10.35
CA ALA A 449 -16.10 57.85 -9.06
C ALA A 449 -17.58 58.09 -8.72
N VAL A 450 -17.95 57.80 -7.48
CA VAL A 450 -19.30 57.96 -6.94
C VAL A 450 -19.25 59.06 -5.89
N HIS A 451 -20.09 60.07 -6.03
CA HIS A 451 -20.20 61.16 -5.06
C HIS A 451 -21.28 60.80 -4.05
N THR A 452 -20.94 60.78 -2.76
CA THR A 452 -21.84 60.47 -1.66
C THR A 452 -22.31 61.75 -0.97
N LYS A 453 -23.19 61.64 0.02
CA LYS A 453 -23.68 62.80 0.79
C LYS A 453 -22.91 63.04 2.09
N ASN A 454 -22.29 62.00 2.63
CA ASN A 454 -21.58 62.07 3.91
C ASN A 454 -20.50 60.99 3.99
N THR A 455 -19.59 61.11 4.95
CA THR A 455 -18.45 60.20 5.10
C THR A 455 -18.89 58.78 5.51
N ALA A 456 -19.99 58.64 6.25
CA ALA A 456 -20.48 57.32 6.64
C ALA A 456 -20.97 56.49 5.44
N GLN A 457 -21.50 57.15 4.40
CA GLN A 457 -21.81 56.52 3.12
C GLN A 457 -20.55 56.12 2.35
N ASP A 458 -19.46 56.90 2.43
CA ASP A 458 -18.18 56.55 1.81
C ASP A 458 -17.64 55.24 2.38
N ASP A 459 -17.55 55.14 3.71
CA ASP A 459 -17.06 53.95 4.41
C ASP A 459 -17.90 52.70 4.06
N LEU A 460 -19.22 52.86 4.05
CA LEU A 460 -20.15 51.79 3.73
C LEU A 460 -20.06 51.35 2.27
N LEU A 461 -19.99 52.28 1.31
CA LEU A 461 -19.84 51.92 -0.11
C LEU A 461 -18.50 51.25 -0.40
N VAL A 462 -17.40 51.71 0.20
CA VAL A 462 -16.10 51.06 0.07
C VAL A 462 -16.16 49.64 0.60
N PHE A 463 -16.76 49.43 1.77
CA PHE A 463 -16.90 48.10 2.35
C PHE A 463 -17.77 47.18 1.50
N LEU A 464 -18.96 47.63 1.10
CA LEU A 464 -19.88 46.85 0.26
C LEU A 464 -19.22 46.41 -1.06
N ALA A 465 -18.51 47.34 -1.71
CA ALA A 465 -17.74 47.04 -2.92
C ALA A 465 -16.65 45.99 -2.70
N ARG A 466 -15.95 46.01 -1.55
CA ARG A 466 -14.94 44.99 -1.19
C ARG A 466 -15.58 43.65 -0.85
N SER A 467 -16.75 43.65 -0.23
CA SER A 467 -17.54 42.44 0.09
C SER A 467 -18.24 41.84 -1.14
N GLY A 468 -18.09 42.45 -2.32
CA GLY A 468 -18.59 41.95 -3.60
C GLY A 468 -19.95 42.51 -4.03
N VAL A 469 -20.55 43.42 -3.26
CA VAL A 469 -21.81 44.08 -3.61
C VAL A 469 -21.51 45.18 -4.64
N ARG A 470 -22.02 45.03 -5.87
CA ARG A 470 -21.76 45.92 -7.03
C ARG A 470 -23.07 46.23 -7.77
N GLY A 471 -23.01 47.13 -8.77
CA GLY A 471 -24.21 47.56 -9.51
C GLY A 471 -25.01 48.60 -8.74
N LEU A 472 -26.33 48.56 -8.82
CA LEU A 472 -27.21 49.49 -8.08
C LEU A 472 -27.29 49.09 -6.61
N VAL A 473 -26.66 49.89 -5.75
CA VAL A 473 -26.57 49.63 -4.31
C VAL A 473 -27.34 50.71 -3.56
N ARG A 474 -28.31 50.29 -2.72
CA ARG A 474 -29.03 51.17 -1.80
C ARG A 474 -28.23 51.35 -0.52
N VAL A 475 -28.08 52.58 -0.06
CA VAL A 475 -27.36 52.92 1.18
C VAL A 475 -28.22 53.88 2.00
N PRO A 476 -28.28 53.77 3.34
CA PRO A 476 -29.08 54.69 4.15
C PRO A 476 -28.70 56.14 3.92
N HIS A 477 -29.69 57.04 4.02
CA HIS A 477 -29.45 58.48 3.89
C HIS A 477 -28.76 59.07 5.13
N ASP A 478 -29.14 58.58 6.32
CA ASP A 478 -28.66 59.06 7.61
C ASP A 478 -27.31 58.42 8.02
N GLU A 479 -26.43 59.20 8.66
CA GLU A 479 -25.10 58.74 9.07
C GLU A 479 -25.12 57.66 10.16
N GLU A 480 -25.99 57.79 11.17
CA GLU A 480 -26.08 56.81 12.26
C GLU A 480 -26.58 55.47 11.71
N GLU A 481 -27.55 55.53 10.80
CA GLU A 481 -28.07 54.34 10.11
C GLU A 481 -27.00 53.70 9.20
N CYS A 482 -26.18 54.49 8.50
CA CYS A 482 -25.03 53.97 7.74
C CYS A 482 -24.06 53.21 8.63
N ARG A 483 -23.68 53.76 9.79
CA ARG A 483 -22.77 53.09 10.75
C ARG A 483 -23.39 51.81 11.28
N ARG A 484 -24.68 51.82 11.65
CA ARG A 484 -25.41 50.62 12.11
C ARG A 484 -25.41 49.50 11.06
N VAL A 485 -25.64 49.86 9.80
CA VAL A 485 -25.65 48.89 8.69
C VAL A 485 -24.25 48.38 8.40
N TYR A 486 -23.24 49.26 8.43
CA TYR A 486 -21.83 48.91 8.29
C TYR A 486 -21.41 47.86 9.32
N GLU A 487 -21.63 48.13 10.61
CA GLU A 487 -21.25 47.23 11.70
C GLU A 487 -21.91 45.85 11.54
N ARG A 488 -23.23 45.82 11.35
CA ARG A 488 -23.98 44.57 11.23
C ARG A 488 -23.58 43.74 10.00
N TYR A 489 -23.36 44.39 8.86
CA TYR A 489 -22.96 43.69 7.64
C TYR A 489 -21.50 43.25 7.70
N SER A 490 -20.62 44.04 8.33
CA SER A 490 -19.23 43.68 8.58
C SER A 490 -19.10 42.45 9.46
N ASP A 491 -19.83 42.40 10.58
CA ASP A 491 -19.86 41.24 11.47
C ASP A 491 -20.43 39.98 10.80
N PHE A 492 -21.40 40.17 9.90
CA PHE A 492 -21.93 39.08 9.10
C PHE A 492 -20.90 38.56 8.08
N ALA A 493 -20.32 39.45 7.27
CA ALA A 493 -19.35 39.09 6.26
C ALA A 493 -18.12 38.42 6.87
N GLY A 494 -17.61 38.95 8.00
CA GLY A 494 -16.49 38.33 8.72
C GLY A 494 -16.78 36.90 9.19
N ARG A 495 -17.96 36.66 9.77
CA ARG A 495 -18.39 35.29 10.17
C ARG A 495 -18.55 34.36 8.98
N ARG A 496 -19.14 34.84 7.89
CA ARG A 496 -19.30 34.07 6.64
C ARG A 496 -17.95 33.68 6.07
N ASP A 497 -17.04 34.63 5.93
CA ASP A 497 -15.74 34.40 5.29
C ASP A 497 -14.85 33.48 6.14
N GLU A 498 -14.91 33.58 7.47
CA GLU A 498 -14.25 32.63 8.38
C GLU A 498 -14.82 31.21 8.25
N ARG A 499 -16.15 31.08 8.14
CA ARG A 499 -16.80 29.78 7.94
C ARG A 499 -16.43 29.17 6.59
N LEU A 500 -16.43 29.96 5.52
CA LEU A 500 -15.98 29.54 4.18
C LEU A 500 -14.55 29.04 4.21
N ARG A 501 -13.63 29.77 4.87
CA ARG A 501 -12.23 29.37 5.03
C ARG A 501 -12.11 28.00 5.69
N LYS A 502 -12.85 27.75 6.78
CA LYS A 502 -12.87 26.43 7.44
C LYS A 502 -13.37 25.33 6.53
N LEU A 503 -14.49 25.57 5.82
CA LEU A 503 -15.04 24.58 4.87
C LEU A 503 -14.07 24.24 3.73
N ILE A 504 -13.29 25.21 3.27
CA ILE A 504 -12.24 25.00 2.25
C ILE A 504 -11.08 24.18 2.84
N GLN A 505 -10.62 24.52 4.05
CA GLN A 505 -9.53 23.80 4.75
C GLN A 505 -9.90 22.35 5.06
N ASP A 506 -11.18 22.09 5.37
CA ASP A 506 -11.70 20.73 5.58
C ASP A 506 -11.69 19.87 4.29
N ARG A 507 -11.51 20.48 3.11
CA ARG A 507 -11.52 19.80 1.80
C ARG A 507 -10.14 19.64 1.19
N THR A 508 -9.21 20.57 1.44
CA THR A 508 -7.85 20.48 0.91
C THR A 508 -6.83 21.19 1.80
N ALA A 509 -5.65 20.59 1.93
CA ALA A 509 -4.49 21.18 2.62
C ALA A 509 -3.56 21.96 1.66
N ASP A 510 -3.84 21.96 0.35
CA ASP A 510 -3.05 22.64 -0.67
C ASP A 510 -3.44 24.13 -0.74
N GLU A 511 -2.52 25.03 -0.34
CA GLU A 511 -2.76 26.48 -0.25
C GLU A 511 -3.11 27.12 -1.61
N GLU A 512 -2.53 26.65 -2.71
CA GLU A 512 -2.84 27.18 -4.05
C GLU A 512 -4.26 26.77 -4.47
N MET A 513 -4.63 25.53 -4.16
CA MET A 513 -5.98 25.03 -4.38
C MET A 513 -7.01 25.77 -3.52
N GLN A 514 -6.70 26.04 -2.24
CA GLN A 514 -7.57 26.82 -1.35
C GLN A 514 -7.85 28.22 -1.92
N GLY A 515 -6.81 28.92 -2.40
CA GLY A 515 -6.95 30.25 -3.02
C GLY A 515 -7.89 30.21 -4.23
N ARG A 516 -7.68 29.26 -5.15
CA ARG A 516 -8.54 29.10 -6.34
C ARG A 516 -9.99 28.76 -5.99
N ILE A 517 -10.23 27.93 -4.98
CA ILE A 517 -11.60 27.60 -4.52
C ILE A 517 -12.27 28.85 -3.93
N SER A 518 -11.53 29.62 -3.11
CA SER A 518 -12.00 30.86 -2.50
C SER A 518 -12.44 31.88 -3.55
N ASP A 519 -11.63 32.12 -4.58
CA ASP A 519 -11.95 33.06 -5.67
C ASP A 519 -13.23 32.67 -6.41
N ILE A 520 -13.40 31.37 -6.68
CA ILE A 520 -14.59 30.83 -7.35
C ILE A 520 -15.82 30.99 -6.45
N LEU A 521 -15.71 30.66 -5.16
CA LEU A 521 -16.81 30.81 -4.20
C LEU A 521 -17.27 32.26 -4.09
N THR A 522 -16.35 33.23 -3.96
CA THR A 522 -16.68 34.66 -3.94
C THR A 522 -17.41 35.08 -5.22
N THR A 523 -17.00 34.58 -6.38
CA THR A 523 -17.66 34.84 -7.66
C THR A 523 -19.07 34.23 -7.74
N LEU A 524 -19.28 33.04 -7.18
CA LEU A 524 -20.59 32.38 -7.17
C LEU A 524 -21.57 33.05 -6.20
N LEU A 525 -21.08 33.53 -5.06
CA LEU A 525 -21.88 34.23 -4.05
C LEU A 525 -22.37 35.58 -4.59
N THR A 526 -21.51 36.33 -5.27
CA THR A 526 -21.87 37.61 -5.90
C THR A 526 -22.86 37.50 -7.05
N ARG A 527 -22.91 36.36 -7.75
CA ARG A 527 -23.89 36.09 -8.83
C ARG A 527 -25.24 35.54 -8.35
N SER A 528 -25.29 35.03 -7.12
CA SER A 528 -26.50 34.45 -6.52
C SER A 528 -27.27 35.45 -5.64
N SER A 529 -26.74 36.67 -5.50
CA SER A 529 -27.27 37.76 -4.65
C SER A 529 -28.15 38.71 -5.45
#